data_AF-A0A963SNM4-F1
#
_entry.id   AF-A0A963SNM4-F1
#
_cell.length_a   1.000
_cell.length_b   1.000
_cell.length_c   1.000
_cell.angle_alpha   90.00
_cell.angle_beta   90.00
_cell.angle_gamma   90.00
#
_symmetry.space_group_name_H-M   'P 1'
#
loop_
_entity.id
_entity.type
_entity.pdbx_description
1 polymer ?
#
loop_
_entity_poly.entity_id
_entity_poly.type
_entity_poly.pdbx_seq_one_letter_code
_entity_poly.pdbx_strand_id
1 'polypeptide(L)' 'MRFIGNKEAIAPVIREMLEEKGLLHCDLTLFDACCGTGAVADALKDALNVKINDLLEWSVTYTRGRLMAPK' A
#
# COMPACT_ATOMS: atom_id res chain seq x y z
N MET A 1 3.53 -6.68 -10.85
CA MET A 1 2.52 -7.29 -11.75
C MET A 1 1.78 -6.19 -12.49
N ARG A 2 1.44 -6.36 -13.77
CA ARG A 2 0.60 -5.37 -14.49
C ARG A 2 -0.85 -5.47 -13.98
N PHE A 3 -1.45 -4.33 -13.66
CA PHE A 3 -2.84 -4.22 -13.23
C PHE A 3 -3.41 -2.89 -13.72
N ILE A 4 -4.61 -2.91 -14.27
CA ILE A 4 -5.25 -1.70 -14.78
C ILE A 4 -5.57 -0.77 -13.61
N GLY A 5 -5.24 0.52 -13.74
CA GLY A 5 -5.43 1.49 -12.66
C GLY A 5 -4.49 1.30 -11.47
N ASN A 6 -3.40 0.53 -11.62
CA ASN A 6 -2.34 0.47 -10.60
C ASN A 6 -1.82 1.88 -10.27
N LYS A 7 -1.29 2.01 -9.06
CA LYS A 7 -0.91 3.29 -8.49
C LYS A 7 0.60 3.49 -8.40
N GLU A 8 1.41 2.68 -9.09
CA GLU A 8 2.87 2.73 -9.00
C GLU A 8 3.42 4.14 -9.28
N ALA A 9 2.92 4.79 -10.34
CA ALA A 9 3.37 6.14 -10.72
C ALA A 9 2.98 7.25 -9.72
N ILE A 10 1.94 7.04 -8.90
CA ILE A 10 1.43 8.07 -7.97
C ILE A 10 1.64 7.71 -6.50
N ALA A 11 2.12 6.50 -6.19
CA ALA A 11 2.44 6.07 -4.83
C ALA A 11 3.46 6.99 -4.13
N PRO A 12 4.52 7.49 -4.81
CA PRO A 12 5.42 8.48 -4.20
C PRO A 12 4.72 9.77 -3.81
N VAL A 13 3.83 10.28 -4.68
CA VAL A 13 3.04 11.49 -4.42
C VAL A 13 2.09 11.30 -3.24
N ILE A 14 1.44 10.13 -3.14
CA ILE A 14 0.59 9.79 -1.99
C ILE A 14 1.41 9.81 -0.69
N ARG A 15 2.61 9.23 -0.70
CA ARG A 15 3.50 9.22 0.48
C ARG A 15 3.89 10.64 0.89
N GLU A 16 4.34 11.46 -0.05
CA GLU A 16 4.71 12.86 0.19
C GLU A 16 3.54 13.65 0.79
N MET A 17 2.34 13.54 0.22
CA MET A 17 1.14 14.20 0.77
C MET A 17 0.78 13.75 2.20
N LEU A 18 1.03 12.48 2.54
CA LEU A 18 0.83 11.98 3.90
C LEU A 18 1.92 12.49 4.84
N GLU A 19 3.16 12.59 4.38
CA GLU A 19 4.29 13.12 5.13
C GLU A 19 4.08 14.60 5.47
N GLU A 20 3.70 15.42 4.49
CA GLU A 20 3.35 16.84 4.67
C GLU A 20 2.24 17.06 5.71
N LYS A 21 1.34 16.08 5.84
CA LYS A 21 0.25 16.10 6.82
C LYS A 21 0.63 15.51 8.18
N GLY A 22 1.85 15.02 8.36
CA GLY A 22 2.28 14.35 9.58
C GLY A 22 1.53 13.03 9.82
N LEU A 23 1.24 12.28 8.76
CA LEU A 23 0.50 11.02 8.82
C LEU A 23 1.36 9.78 8.58
N LEU A 24 2.69 9.90 8.53
CA LEU A 24 3.63 8.78 8.38
C LEU A 24 4.26 8.39 9.71
N HIS A 25 3.43 7.97 10.66
CA HIS A 25 3.86 7.51 11.98
C HIS A 25 3.49 6.04 12.17
N CYS A 26 4.45 5.23 12.63
CA CYS A 26 4.29 3.78 12.77
C CYS A 26 3.15 3.34 13.72
N ASP A 27 2.58 4.27 14.49
CA ASP A 27 1.43 4.00 15.37
C ASP A 27 0.08 4.08 14.63
N LEU A 28 0.06 4.62 13.40
CA LEU A 28 -1.14 4.72 12.58
C LEU A 28 -1.33 3.48 11.69
N THR A 29 -2.58 3.20 11.34
CA THR A 29 -2.95 2.07 10.48
C THR A 29 -3.48 2.55 9.14
N LEU A 30 -2.86 2.10 8.04
CA LEU A 30 -3.40 2.26 6.70
C LEU A 30 -4.34 1.11 6.38
N PHE A 31 -5.58 1.42 6.01
CA PHE A 31 -6.52 0.43 5.48
C PHE A 31 -6.64 0.58 3.96
N ASP A 32 -5.88 -0.22 3.22
CA ASP A 32 -5.95 -0.30 1.76
C ASP A 32 -7.06 -1.29 1.36
N ALA A 33 -8.30 -0.77 1.29
CA ALA A 33 -9.51 -1.56 1.11
C ALA A 33 -9.65 -2.23 -0.27
N CYS A 34 -8.91 -1.74 -1.26
CA CYS A 34 -8.94 -2.17 -2.66
C CYS A 34 -7.49 -2.26 -3.18
N CYS A 35 -6.71 -3.15 -2.58
CA CYS A 35 -5.26 -3.12 -2.72
C CYS A 35 -4.77 -3.44 -4.14
N GLY A 36 -5.54 -4.16 -4.96
CA GLY A 36 -5.13 -4.60 -6.28
C GLY A 36 -3.77 -5.32 -6.24
N THR A 37 -2.76 -4.76 -6.89
CA THR A 37 -1.38 -5.31 -6.87
C THR A 37 -0.46 -4.68 -5.82
N GLY A 38 -1.02 -3.91 -4.88
CA GLY A 38 -0.34 -3.51 -3.66
C GLY A 38 0.61 -2.32 -3.77
N ALA A 39 0.49 -1.49 -4.82
CA ALA A 39 1.40 -0.37 -5.04
C ALA A 39 1.46 0.61 -3.85
N VAL A 40 0.29 1.00 -3.31
CA VAL A 40 0.19 1.93 -2.18
C VAL A 40 0.57 1.24 -0.86
N ALA A 41 0.01 0.05 -0.63
CA ALA A 41 0.33 -0.78 0.53
C ALA A 41 1.85 -0.99 0.70
N ASP A 42 2.55 -1.37 -0.38
CA ASP A 42 3.99 -1.61 -0.38
C ASP A 42 4.80 -0.31 -0.19
N ALA A 43 4.37 0.79 -0.80
CA ALA A 43 5.02 2.10 -0.67
C ALA A 43 4.97 2.66 0.76
N LEU A 44 4.01 2.24 1.58
CA LEU A 44 3.77 2.75 2.94
C LEU A 44 4.08 1.74 4.06
N LYS A 45 4.49 0.50 3.72
CA LYS A 45 4.71 -0.59 4.69
C LYS A 45 5.81 -0.35 5.74
N ASP A 46 6.68 0.64 5.51
CA ASP A 46 7.76 1.05 6.40
C ASP A 46 7.35 2.18 7.36
N ALA A 47 6.23 2.86 7.08
CA ALA A 47 5.79 4.04 7.82
C ALA A 47 4.49 3.81 8.60
N LEU A 48 3.71 2.79 8.23
CA LEU A 48 2.36 2.55 8.74
C LEU A 48 2.10 1.07 8.97
N ASN A 49 1.22 0.75 9.92
CA ASN A 49 0.66 -0.59 10.03
C ASN A 49 -0.32 -0.82 8.88
N VAL A 50 0.02 -1.68 7.93
CA VAL A 50 -0.81 -1.86 6.73
C VAL A 50 -1.81 -3.01 6.91
N LYS A 51 -3.08 -2.73 6.66
CA LYS A 51 -4.17 -3.69 6.53
C LYS A 51 -4.70 -3.62 5.10
N ILE A 52 -4.79 -4.78 4.45
CA ILE A 52 -5.21 -4.86 3.05
C ILE A 52 -6.50 -5.66 2.89
N ASN A 53 -7.28 -5.28 1.90
CA ASN A 53 -8.45 -6.00 1.43
C ASN A 53 -8.57 -5.83 -0.09
N ASP A 54 -9.21 -6.79 -0.74
CA ASP A 54 -9.69 -6.67 -2.11
C ASP A 54 -10.82 -7.69 -2.30
N LEU A 55 -11.69 -7.46 -3.28
CA LEU A 55 -12.70 -8.44 -3.67
C LEU A 55 -12.05 -9.69 -4.28
N LEU A 56 -10.91 -9.51 -4.96
CA LEU A 56 -10.19 -10.59 -5.62
C LEU A 56 -9.15 -11.19 -4.67
N GLU A 57 -9.33 -12.46 -4.30
CA GLU A 57 -8.41 -13.17 -3.39
C GLU A 57 -6.94 -13.15 -3.86
N TRP A 58 -6.72 -13.25 -5.18
CA TRP A 58 -5.37 -13.22 -5.73
C TRP A 58 -4.68 -11.86 -5.51
N SER A 59 -5.44 -10.75 -5.57
CA SER A 59 -4.93 -9.39 -5.31
C SER A 59 -4.44 -9.26 -3.87
N VAL A 60 -5.24 -9.76 -2.92
CA VAL A 60 -4.88 -9.82 -1.49
C VAL A 60 -3.64 -10.69 -1.30
N THR A 61 -3.61 -11.88 -1.89
CA THR A 61 -2.50 -12.83 -1.77
C THR A 61 -1.20 -12.25 -2.33
N TYR A 62 -1.25 -11.66 -3.53
CA TYR A 62 -0.09 -11.02 -4.16
C TYR A 62 0.41 -9.84 -3.34
N THR A 63 -0.49 -8.98 -2.86
CA THR A 63 -0.13 -7.82 -2.06
C THR A 63 0.44 -8.22 -0.70
N ARG A 64 -0.09 -9.27 -0.04
CA ARG A 64 0.53 -9.84 1.18
C ARG A 64 1.98 -10.24 0.92
N GLY A 65 2.26 -10.87 -0.22
CA GLY A 65 3.63 -11.22 -0.62
C GLY A 65 4.55 -9.99 -0.67
N ARG A 66 4.09 -8.88 -1.28
CA ARG A 66 4.86 -7.62 -1.31
C ARG A 66 5.10 -7.03 0.08
N LEU A 67 4.09 -7.06 0.95
CA LEU A 67 4.22 -6.54 2.31
C LEU A 67 5.25 -7.29 3.15
N MET A 68 5.36 -8.61 2.95
CA MET A 68 6.33 -9.45 3.67
C MET A 68 7.73 -9.43 3.03
N ALA A 69 7.83 -9.04 1.76
CA ALA A 69 9.12 -8.90 1.10
C ALA A 69 9.90 -7.70 1.68
N PRO A 70 11.24 -7.78 1.76
CA PRO A 70 12.08 -6.61 2.02
C PRO A 70 11.75 -5.48 1.05
N LYS A 71 11.94 -4.24 1.50
CA LYS A 71 11.72 -3.05 0.69
C LYS A 71 12.97 -2.69 -0.12
#